data_AF-A0A497BM15-F1
#
_entry.id   AF-A0A497BM15-F1
#
_cell.length_a   1.000
_cell.length_b   1.000
_cell.length_c   1.000
_cell.angle_alpha   90.00
_cell.angle_beta   90.00
_cell.angle_gamma   90.00
#
_symmetry.space_group_name_H-M   'P 1'
#
loop_
_entity.id
_entity.type
_entity.pdbx_description
1 polymer ?
#
loop_
_entity_poly.entity_id
_entity_poly.type
_entity_poly.pdbx_seq_one_letter_code
_entity_poly.pdbx_strand_id
1 'polypeptide(L)'
;MRILDLALKDLTQLIRDWKAAFFLVVMPILFTLLFGFVFSGSGGGDDPRLPVGILDHDGGNALGLYLIELLDASDSVRPVILSGEIAAVEQKVGDDDLIAAVIVPAGYSEQVLAGGQVPLTVIVDQSSPGGMSAQQGIQTAVTRLLGAVKSARLGAWVSTQSDEVQLTFLVEAVDRAVEAWKQPPLTVTVTQSGSIAANDAEAVYGTN
;
A
#
# COMPACT_ATOMS: atom_id res chain seq x y z
N MET A 1 -5.61 38.75 38.37
CA MET A 1 -4.27 38.48 38.94
C MET A 1 -4.20 37.12 39.65
N ARG A 2 -5.18 36.73 40.48
CA ARG A 2 -5.17 35.47 41.24
C ARG A 2 -4.99 34.17 40.44
N ILE A 3 -5.47 34.08 39.19
CA ILE A 3 -5.38 32.85 38.38
C ILE A 3 -3.94 32.53 37.97
N LEU A 4 -3.14 33.57 37.68
CA LEU A 4 -1.74 33.40 37.28
C LEU A 4 -0.89 32.99 38.48
N ASP A 5 -1.16 33.56 39.65
CA ASP A 5 -0.47 33.20 40.89
C ASP A 5 -0.74 31.74 41.29
N LEU A 6 -1.97 31.28 41.10
CA LEU A 6 -2.36 29.88 41.29
C LEU A 6 -1.65 28.96 40.29
N ALA A 7 -1.65 29.30 39.01
CA ALA A 7 -0.98 28.51 37.97
C ALA A 7 0.54 28.42 38.18
N LEU A 8 1.20 29.53 38.56
CA LEU A 8 2.63 29.56 38.88
C LEU A 8 2.96 28.69 40.10
N LYS A 9 2.09 28.71 41.12
CA LYS A 9 2.26 27.88 42.31
C LYS A 9 2.15 26.39 41.98
N ASP A 10 1.14 25.98 41.22
CA ASP A 10 0.96 24.59 40.80
C ASP A 10 2.10 24.12 39.89
N LEU A 11 2.56 24.96 38.95
CA LEU A 11 3.70 24.63 38.09
C LEU A 11 5.00 24.48 38.91
N THR A 12 5.21 25.37 39.89
CA THR A 12 6.38 25.28 40.80
C THR A 12 6.30 24.01 41.65
N GLN A 13 5.10 23.62 42.09
CA GLN A 13 4.89 22.40 42.86
C GLN A 13 5.13 21.14 42.01
N LEU A 14 4.70 21.14 40.75
CA LEU A 14 4.95 20.07 39.78
C LEU A 14 6.44 19.91 39.47
N ILE A 15 7.16 21.01 39.25
CA ILE A 15 8.61 20.98 38.97
C ILE A 15 9.40 20.52 40.21
N ARG A 16 8.95 20.86 41.42
CA ARG A 16 9.60 20.44 42.66
C ARG A 16 9.41 18.96 42.97
N ASP A 17 8.31 18.36 42.51
CA ASP A 17 8.18 16.90 42.45
C ASP A 17 8.93 16.36 41.23
N TRP A 18 10.26 16.26 41.38
CA TRP A 18 11.16 15.85 40.30
C TRP A 18 10.78 14.50 39.68
N LYS A 19 10.12 13.60 40.42
CA LYS A 19 9.64 12.32 39.89
C LYS A 19 8.42 12.52 39.00
N ALA A 20 7.44 13.31 39.44
CA ALA A 20 6.27 13.62 38.63
C ALA A 20 6.64 14.38 37.35
N ALA A 21 7.50 15.40 37.46
CA ALA A 21 8.00 16.15 36.31
C ALA A 21 8.82 15.26 35.35
N PHE A 22 9.65 14.36 35.88
CA PHE A 22 10.38 13.39 35.06
C PHE A 22 9.43 12.47 34.30
N PHE A 23 8.44 11.85 34.96
CA PHE A 23 7.49 10.95 34.30
C PHE A 23 6.64 11.69 33.26
N LEU A 24 6.25 12.94 33.52
CA LEU A 24 5.42 13.74 32.61
C LEU A 24 6.14 14.13 31.31
N VAL A 25 7.46 14.31 31.33
CA VAL A 25 8.24 14.71 30.14
C VAL A 25 8.98 13.53 29.52
N VAL A 26 9.63 12.70 30.32
CA VAL A 26 10.53 11.64 29.83
C VAL A 26 9.74 10.45 29.32
N MET A 27 8.64 10.04 29.97
CA MET A 27 7.88 8.87 29.49
C MET A 27 7.27 9.11 28.11
N PRO A 28 6.62 10.25 27.80
CA PRO A 28 6.12 10.52 26.45
C PRO A 28 7.23 10.48 25.40
N ILE A 29 8.38 11.11 25.67
CA ILE A 29 9.54 11.11 24.76
C ILE A 29 10.04 9.68 24.55
N LEU A 30 10.16 8.89 25.62
CA LEU A 30 10.60 7.50 25.54
C LEU A 30 9.64 6.65 24.70
N PHE A 31 8.32 6.84 24.85
CA PHE A 31 7.34 6.19 23.98
C PHE A 31 7.44 6.65 22.52
N THR A 32 7.62 7.95 22.27
CA THR A 32 7.83 8.47 20.91
C THR A 32 9.09 7.87 20.28
N LEU A 33 10.19 7.76 21.02
CA LEU A 33 11.43 7.14 20.55
C LEU A 33 11.28 5.63 20.34
N LEU A 34 10.58 4.94 21.24
CA LEU A 34 10.29 3.51 21.11
C LEU A 34 9.45 3.23 19.88
N PHE A 35 8.35 3.96 19.67
CA PHE A 35 7.53 3.83 18.47
C PHE A 35 8.31 4.22 17.22
N GLY A 36 9.11 5.29 17.28
CA GLY A 36 10.02 5.65 16.21
C GLY A 36 10.96 4.51 15.84
N PHE A 37 11.56 3.83 16.82
CA PHE A 37 12.43 2.69 16.60
C PHE A 37 11.68 1.46 16.06
N VAL A 38 10.55 1.09 16.67
CA VAL A 38 9.71 -0.05 16.26
C VAL A 38 9.19 0.13 14.83
N PHE A 39 8.72 1.34 14.47
CA PHE A 39 8.21 1.64 13.14
C PHE A 39 9.29 2.06 12.14
N SER A 40 10.53 2.34 12.57
CA SER A 40 11.64 2.63 11.66
C SER A 40 12.08 1.41 10.85
N GLY A 41 11.89 0.19 11.39
CA GLY A 41 12.14 -1.06 10.67
C GLY A 41 11.15 -1.33 9.55
N SER A 42 9.88 -0.91 9.71
CA SER A 42 8.81 -1.15 8.73
C SER A 42 8.79 -0.16 7.55
N GLY A 43 9.96 0.30 7.08
CA GLY A 43 10.07 1.14 5.88
C GLY A 43 10.19 2.65 6.12
N GLY A 44 10.99 3.07 7.11
CA GLY A 44 11.31 4.47 7.41
C GLY A 44 12.15 5.21 6.35
N GLY A 45 11.71 5.23 5.08
CA GLY A 45 12.15 6.22 4.09
C GLY A 45 11.18 7.40 4.03
N ASP A 46 11.54 8.49 3.35
CA ASP A 46 10.67 9.64 3.04
C ASP A 46 9.36 9.26 2.29
N ASP A 47 9.18 7.99 1.95
CA ASP A 47 8.04 7.45 1.24
C ASP A 47 7.20 6.55 2.18
N PRO A 48 5.97 6.97 2.54
CA PRO A 48 5.11 6.23 3.48
C PRO A 48 4.50 4.95 2.89
N ARG A 49 4.77 4.62 1.62
CA ARG A 49 4.22 3.46 0.93
C ARG A 49 4.86 2.15 1.41
N LEU A 50 4.05 1.08 1.42
CA LEU A 50 4.48 -0.25 1.87
C LEU A 50 5.49 -0.86 0.90
N PRO A 51 6.70 -1.23 1.32
CA PRO A 51 7.69 -1.85 0.43
C PRO A 51 7.24 -3.26 0.03
N VAL A 52 7.10 -3.49 -1.28
CA VAL A 52 6.75 -4.78 -1.85
C VAL A 52 7.86 -5.26 -2.78
N GLY A 53 8.48 -6.38 -2.43
CA GLY A 53 9.50 -7.03 -3.23
C GLY A 53 8.94 -7.56 -4.55
N ILE A 54 9.70 -7.42 -5.63
CA ILE A 54 9.34 -8.00 -6.93
C ILE A 54 10.50 -8.86 -7.40
N LEU A 55 10.25 -10.16 -7.52
CA LEU A 55 11.18 -11.13 -8.07
C LEU A 55 10.69 -11.55 -9.45
N ASP A 56 11.39 -11.08 -10.49
CA ASP A 56 11.02 -11.35 -11.87
C ASP A 56 11.85 -12.50 -12.47
N HIS A 57 11.20 -13.62 -12.77
CA HIS A 57 11.78 -14.74 -13.51
C HIS A 57 11.36 -14.76 -14.99
N ASP A 58 10.55 -13.79 -15.44
CA ASP A 58 10.11 -13.62 -16.82
C ASP A 58 11.12 -12.83 -17.67
N GLY A 59 12.32 -12.57 -17.15
CA GLY A 59 13.42 -11.97 -17.89
C GLY A 59 13.22 -10.49 -18.24
N GLY A 60 12.41 -9.74 -17.49
CA GLY A 60 12.21 -8.30 -17.72
C GLY A 60 11.30 -8.00 -18.92
N ASN A 61 10.42 -8.94 -19.27
CA ASN A 61 9.43 -8.74 -20.33
C ASN A 61 8.40 -7.65 -19.98
N ALA A 62 7.69 -7.17 -21.01
CA ALA A 62 6.83 -5.99 -20.92
C ALA A 62 5.80 -6.04 -19.78
N LEU A 63 5.15 -7.20 -19.52
CA LEU A 63 4.13 -7.25 -18.46
C LEU A 63 4.72 -7.16 -17.04
N GLY A 64 5.93 -7.68 -16.83
CA GLY A 64 6.65 -7.52 -15.56
C GLY A 64 6.93 -6.05 -15.28
N LEU A 65 7.39 -5.32 -16.29
CA LEU A 65 7.62 -3.87 -16.19
C LEU A 65 6.32 -3.09 -15.95
N TYR A 66 5.25 -3.38 -16.70
CA TYR A 66 3.96 -2.72 -16.47
C TYR A 66 3.37 -3.01 -15.09
N LEU A 67 3.59 -4.21 -14.53
CA LEU A 67 3.19 -4.50 -13.16
C LEU A 67 3.95 -3.62 -12.16
N ILE A 68 5.27 -3.47 -12.34
CA ILE A 68 6.10 -2.58 -11.52
C ILE A 68 5.59 -1.14 -11.63
N GLU A 69 5.29 -0.65 -12.83
CA GLU A 69 4.77 0.71 -13.04
C GLU A 69 3.40 0.93 -12.39
N LEU A 70 2.49 -0.04 -12.48
CA LEU A 70 1.17 0.06 -11.83
C LEU A 70 1.27 0.02 -10.30
N LEU A 71 2.24 -0.71 -9.77
CA LEU A 71 2.54 -0.71 -8.34
C LEU A 71 3.19 0.62 -7.92
N ASP A 72 4.11 1.17 -8.71
CA ASP A 72 4.74 2.46 -8.38
C ASP A 72 3.78 3.64 -8.54
N ALA A 73 2.77 3.56 -9.42
CA ALA A 73 1.70 4.53 -9.52
C ALA A 73 0.67 4.44 -8.37
N SER A 74 0.80 3.45 -7.47
CA SER A 74 -0.06 3.29 -6.31
C SER A 74 0.37 4.19 -5.16
N ASP A 75 -0.60 4.79 -4.47
CA ASP A 75 -0.38 5.56 -3.24
C ASP A 75 -0.16 4.68 -2.00
N SER A 76 -0.35 3.36 -2.10
CA SER A 76 -0.29 2.45 -0.95
C SER A 76 0.95 1.55 -0.92
N VAL A 77 1.55 1.27 -2.07
CA VAL A 77 2.61 0.26 -2.22
C VAL A 77 3.75 0.87 -3.02
N ARG A 78 4.98 0.56 -2.62
CA ARG A 78 6.19 0.89 -3.38
C ARG A 78 6.88 -0.40 -3.83
N PRO A 79 7.08 -0.61 -5.13
CA PRO A 79 7.81 -1.77 -5.61
C PRO A 79 9.31 -1.67 -5.27
N VAL A 80 9.90 -2.79 -4.88
CA VAL A 80 11.34 -2.96 -4.65
C VAL A 80 11.81 -4.11 -5.52
N ILE A 81 12.59 -3.82 -6.56
CA ILE A 81 13.10 -4.85 -7.47
C ILE A 81 14.15 -5.68 -6.72
N LEU A 82 13.93 -7.00 -6.69
CA LEU A 82 14.82 -7.95 -6.05
C LEU A 82 15.48 -8.85 -7.10
N SER A 83 16.62 -9.42 -6.72
CA SER A 83 17.30 -10.46 -7.49
C SER A 83 17.79 -11.53 -6.51
N GLY A 84 17.69 -12.80 -6.92
CA GLY A 84 18.14 -13.93 -6.11
C GLY A 84 17.11 -15.05 -6.01
N GLU A 85 17.23 -15.83 -4.95
CA GLU A 85 16.40 -17.00 -4.68
C GLU A 85 15.13 -16.63 -3.90
N ILE A 86 14.06 -17.39 -4.13
CA ILE A 86 12.77 -17.22 -3.43
C ILE A 86 12.95 -17.30 -1.91
N ALA A 87 13.80 -18.20 -1.41
CA ALA A 87 14.07 -18.35 0.02
C ALA A 87 14.63 -17.06 0.67
N ALA A 88 15.45 -16.30 -0.05
CA ALA A 88 15.96 -15.03 0.46
C ALA A 88 14.88 -13.95 0.52
N VAL A 89 13.90 -14.01 -0.40
CA VAL A 89 12.74 -13.11 -0.41
C VAL A 89 11.77 -13.46 0.71
N GLU A 90 11.50 -14.75 0.93
CA GLU A 90 10.69 -15.22 2.06
C GLU A 90 11.28 -14.77 3.39
N GLN A 91 12.59 -14.90 3.55
CA GLN A 91 13.27 -14.41 4.76
C GLN A 91 13.08 -12.90 4.94
N LYS A 92 13.23 -12.09 3.88
CA LYS A 92 13.01 -10.65 3.95
C LYS A 92 11.59 -10.26 4.34
N VAL A 93 10.59 -11.04 3.94
CA VAL A 93 9.21 -10.83 4.39
C VAL A 93 9.03 -11.27 5.85
N GLY A 94 9.68 -12.36 6.26
CA GLY A 94 9.65 -12.84 7.64
C GLY A 94 10.40 -11.96 8.65
N ASP A 95 11.42 -11.25 8.20
CA ASP A 95 12.23 -10.32 9.01
C ASP A 95 11.64 -8.88 9.02
N ASP A 96 10.44 -8.66 8.46
CA ASP A 96 9.76 -7.35 8.29
C ASP A 96 10.53 -6.31 7.43
N ASP A 97 11.61 -6.70 6.73
CA ASP A 97 12.32 -5.86 5.75
C ASP A 97 11.41 -5.49 4.56
N LEU A 98 10.49 -6.38 4.20
CA LEU A 98 9.50 -6.20 3.13
C LEU A 98 8.12 -6.58 3.66
N ILE A 99 7.09 -5.79 3.34
CA ILE A 99 5.72 -6.07 3.79
C ILE A 99 5.10 -7.22 3.00
N ALA A 100 5.46 -7.35 1.73
CA ALA A 100 5.09 -8.47 0.88
C ALA A 100 6.12 -8.65 -0.25
N ALA A 101 6.03 -9.75 -0.98
CA ALA A 101 6.74 -9.96 -2.21
C ALA A 101 5.88 -10.63 -3.29
N VAL A 102 6.13 -10.31 -4.54
CA VAL A 102 5.47 -10.88 -5.72
C VAL A 102 6.52 -11.59 -6.56
N ILE A 103 6.27 -12.84 -6.90
CA ILE A 103 7.10 -13.65 -7.78
C ILE A 103 6.40 -13.76 -9.13
N VAL A 104 7.04 -13.24 -10.17
CA VAL A 104 6.59 -13.34 -11.55
C VAL A 104 7.26 -14.57 -12.17
N PRO A 105 6.50 -15.62 -12.51
CA PRO A 105 7.06 -16.85 -13.06
C PRO A 105 7.55 -16.65 -14.51
N ALA A 106 8.48 -17.49 -14.94
CA ALA A 106 8.97 -17.47 -16.32
C ALA A 106 7.83 -17.74 -17.32
N GLY A 107 7.78 -16.98 -18.41
CA GLY A 107 6.75 -17.08 -19.44
C GLY A 107 5.44 -16.41 -19.08
N TYR A 108 5.39 -15.62 -17.99
CA TYR A 108 4.20 -14.88 -17.58
C TYR A 108 3.70 -13.95 -18.69
N SER A 109 4.58 -13.13 -19.26
CA SER A 109 4.20 -12.16 -20.30
C SER A 109 3.64 -12.86 -21.54
N GLU A 110 4.31 -13.90 -22.02
CA GLU A 110 3.88 -14.64 -23.21
C GLU A 110 2.51 -15.28 -23.01
N GLN A 111 2.32 -16.00 -21.91
CA GLN A 111 1.07 -16.72 -21.65
C GLN A 111 -0.10 -15.76 -21.40
N VAL A 112 0.11 -14.68 -20.66
CA VAL A 112 -0.94 -13.69 -20.39
C VAL A 112 -1.30 -12.89 -21.65
N LEU A 113 -0.30 -12.50 -22.45
CA LEU A 113 -0.55 -11.87 -23.76
C LEU A 113 -1.24 -12.83 -24.74
N ALA A 114 -0.98 -14.14 -24.66
CA ALA A 114 -1.69 -15.18 -25.40
C ALA A 114 -3.11 -15.46 -24.87
N GLY A 115 -3.49 -14.87 -23.72
CA GLY A 115 -4.84 -14.96 -23.15
C GLY A 115 -4.99 -16.10 -22.14
N GLY A 116 -3.88 -16.74 -21.79
CA GLY A 116 -3.79 -17.64 -20.65
C GLY A 116 -3.88 -16.89 -19.33
N GLN A 117 -4.04 -17.66 -18.25
CA GLN A 117 -4.01 -17.16 -16.88
C GLN A 117 -2.86 -17.84 -16.16
N VAL A 118 -1.86 -17.04 -15.78
CA VAL A 118 -0.72 -17.53 -14.99
C VAL A 118 -0.86 -16.93 -13.59
N PRO A 119 -1.01 -17.75 -12.54
CA PRO A 119 -1.09 -17.25 -11.17
C PRO A 119 0.26 -16.65 -10.76
N LEU A 120 0.23 -15.43 -10.22
CA LEU A 120 1.37 -14.84 -9.54
C LEU A 120 1.43 -15.39 -8.10
N THR A 121 2.63 -15.70 -7.63
CA THR A 121 2.84 -16.10 -6.24
C THR A 121 3.09 -14.85 -5.41
N VAL A 122 2.32 -14.67 -4.34
CA VAL A 122 2.48 -13.54 -3.41
C VAL A 122 2.85 -14.10 -2.04
N ILE A 123 3.97 -13.63 -1.50
CA ILE A 123 4.44 -13.92 -0.14
C ILE A 123 4.09 -12.72 0.73
N VAL A 124 3.30 -12.93 1.78
CA VAL A 124 2.83 -11.85 2.65
C VAL A 124 2.44 -12.41 4.02
N ASP A 125 2.70 -11.65 5.08
CA ASP A 125 2.14 -11.95 6.40
C ASP A 125 0.70 -11.42 6.51
N GLN A 126 -0.28 -12.32 6.35
CA GLN A 126 -1.71 -12.00 6.44
C GLN A 126 -2.18 -11.71 7.87
N SER A 127 -1.35 -11.95 8.88
CA SER A 127 -1.68 -11.62 10.27
C SER A 127 -1.45 -10.14 10.60
N SER A 128 -0.68 -9.43 9.76
CA SER A 128 -0.36 -8.02 9.92
C SER A 128 -1.33 -7.11 9.14
N PRO A 129 -1.72 -5.94 9.69
CA PRO A 129 -2.48 -4.94 8.93
C PRO A 129 -1.75 -4.47 7.66
N GLY A 130 -0.43 -4.30 7.74
CA GLY A 130 0.40 -3.91 6.59
C GLY A 130 0.36 -4.94 5.48
N GLY A 131 0.46 -6.23 5.80
CA GLY A 131 0.35 -7.32 4.83
C GLY A 131 -1.01 -7.36 4.13
N MET A 132 -2.11 -7.18 4.87
CA MET A 132 -3.45 -7.10 4.26
C MET A 132 -3.57 -5.91 3.28
N SER A 133 -3.04 -4.74 3.65
CA SER A 133 -3.04 -3.55 2.78
C SER A 133 -2.16 -3.75 1.54
N ALA A 134 -0.96 -4.34 1.69
CA ALA A 134 -0.08 -4.65 0.57
C ALA A 134 -0.74 -5.65 -0.39
N GLN A 135 -1.37 -6.70 0.13
CA GLN A 135 -2.09 -7.69 -0.67
C GLN A 135 -3.22 -7.05 -1.49
N GLN A 136 -4.00 -6.12 -0.91
CA GLN A 136 -5.03 -5.38 -1.64
C GLN A 136 -4.44 -4.49 -2.74
N GLY A 137 -3.33 -3.82 -2.46
CA GLY A 137 -2.59 -3.01 -3.44
C GLY A 137 -2.10 -3.85 -4.62
N ILE A 138 -1.50 -5.01 -4.33
CA ILE A 138 -1.04 -5.97 -5.34
C ILE A 138 -2.21 -6.49 -6.18
N GLN A 139 -3.29 -6.95 -5.54
CA GLN A 139 -4.48 -7.43 -6.26
C GLN A 139 -5.07 -6.35 -7.18
N THR A 140 -5.07 -5.10 -6.73
CA THR A 140 -5.54 -3.97 -7.53
C THR A 140 -4.66 -3.75 -8.76
N ALA A 141 -3.33 -3.72 -8.59
CA ALA A 141 -2.39 -3.57 -9.69
C ALA A 141 -2.50 -4.72 -10.71
N VAL A 142 -2.56 -5.97 -10.23
CA VAL A 142 -2.76 -7.15 -11.09
C VAL A 142 -4.09 -7.08 -11.84
N THR A 143 -5.18 -6.71 -11.16
CA THR A 143 -6.50 -6.56 -11.80
C THR A 143 -6.48 -5.50 -12.90
N ARG A 144 -5.83 -4.36 -12.65
CA ARG A 144 -5.67 -3.29 -13.65
C ARG A 144 -4.86 -3.76 -14.86
N LEU A 145 -3.75 -4.46 -14.62
CA LEU A 145 -2.91 -5.03 -15.68
C LEU A 145 -3.69 -6.03 -16.54
N LEU A 146 -4.37 -6.99 -15.92
CA LEU A 146 -5.20 -7.98 -16.63
C LEU A 146 -6.34 -7.30 -17.40
N GLY A 147 -6.93 -6.25 -16.83
CA GLY A 147 -7.91 -5.41 -17.52
C GLY A 147 -7.33 -4.73 -18.77
N ALA A 148 -6.12 -4.16 -18.66
CA ALA A 148 -5.40 -3.55 -19.78
C ALA A 148 -5.12 -4.57 -20.89
N VAL A 149 -4.60 -5.76 -20.55
CA VAL A 149 -4.37 -6.86 -21.50
C VAL A 149 -5.67 -7.31 -22.18
N LYS A 150 -6.75 -7.48 -21.41
CA LYS A 150 -8.04 -7.89 -21.97
C LYS A 150 -8.59 -6.84 -22.94
N SER A 151 -8.54 -5.57 -22.58
CA SER A 151 -8.98 -4.46 -23.45
C SER A 151 -8.13 -4.37 -24.72
N ALA A 152 -6.81 -4.52 -24.61
CA ALA A 152 -5.89 -4.53 -25.74
C ALA A 152 -6.19 -5.67 -26.72
N ARG A 153 -6.43 -6.88 -26.21
CA ARG A 153 -6.81 -8.05 -27.03
C ARG A 153 -8.14 -7.85 -27.75
N LEU A 154 -9.15 -7.31 -27.05
CA LEU A 154 -10.44 -7.00 -27.66
C LEU A 154 -10.29 -5.95 -28.76
N GLY A 155 -9.51 -4.89 -28.52
CA GLY A 155 -9.20 -3.87 -29.52
C GLY A 155 -8.48 -4.43 -30.74
N ALA A 156 -7.52 -5.34 -30.52
CA ALA A 156 -6.81 -6.03 -31.60
C ALA A 156 -7.76 -6.83 -32.48
N TRP A 157 -8.62 -7.66 -31.88
CA TRP A 157 -9.64 -8.45 -32.58
C TRP A 157 -10.57 -7.59 -33.45
N VAL A 158 -11.04 -6.45 -32.93
CA VAL A 158 -11.89 -5.51 -33.69
C VAL A 158 -11.13 -4.91 -34.88
N SER A 159 -9.84 -4.58 -34.71
CA SER A 159 -9.04 -3.90 -35.74
C SER A 159 -8.58 -4.80 -36.88
N THR A 160 -8.27 -6.07 -36.61
CA THR A 160 -7.69 -6.98 -37.60
C THR A 160 -8.73 -7.88 -38.28
N GLN A 161 -9.93 -8.05 -37.68
CA GLN A 161 -10.92 -9.08 -38.07
C GLN A 161 -10.28 -10.46 -38.29
N SER A 162 -9.14 -10.72 -37.66
CA SER A 162 -8.27 -11.88 -37.85
C SER A 162 -7.79 -12.36 -36.49
N ASP A 163 -7.73 -13.67 -36.29
CA ASP A 163 -7.27 -14.27 -35.03
C ASP A 163 -5.75 -14.09 -34.81
N GLU A 164 -4.99 -13.78 -35.86
CA GLU A 164 -3.58 -13.38 -35.76
C GLU A 164 -3.45 -11.94 -35.27
N VAL A 165 -3.42 -11.79 -33.95
CA VAL A 165 -3.06 -10.54 -33.29
C VAL A 165 -1.55 -10.35 -33.38
N GLN A 166 -1.11 -9.29 -34.07
CA GLN A 166 0.31 -8.93 -34.10
C GLN A 166 0.77 -8.54 -32.69
N LEU A 167 1.80 -9.23 -32.19
CA LEU A 167 2.34 -9.01 -30.84
C LEU A 167 2.75 -7.55 -30.60
N THR A 168 3.31 -6.87 -31.61
CA THR A 168 3.71 -5.46 -31.51
C THR A 168 2.51 -4.54 -31.26
N PHE A 169 1.42 -4.71 -32.01
CA PHE A 169 0.19 -3.96 -31.79
C PHE A 169 -0.38 -4.22 -30.39
N LEU A 170 -0.34 -5.49 -29.96
CA LEU A 170 -0.87 -5.87 -28.66
C LEU A 170 -0.08 -5.21 -27.52
N VAL A 171 1.25 -5.26 -27.57
CA VAL A 171 2.11 -4.63 -26.54
C VAL A 171 1.88 -3.12 -26.48
N GLU A 172 1.75 -2.45 -27.63
CA GLU A 172 1.47 -1.01 -27.69
C GLU A 172 0.06 -0.67 -27.16
N ALA A 173 -0.93 -1.51 -27.45
CA ALA A 173 -2.28 -1.33 -26.92
C ALA A 173 -2.34 -1.56 -25.40
N VAL A 174 -1.55 -2.49 -24.87
CA VAL A 174 -1.40 -2.70 -23.42
C VAL A 174 -0.74 -1.47 -22.78
N ASP A 175 0.35 -0.96 -23.36
CA ASP A 175 1.05 0.23 -22.88
C ASP A 175 0.09 1.42 -22.71
N ARG A 176 -0.68 1.73 -23.76
CA ARG A 176 -1.69 2.81 -23.72
C ARG A 176 -2.76 2.57 -22.65
N ALA A 177 -3.16 1.32 -22.43
CA ALA A 177 -4.15 0.98 -21.42
C ALA A 177 -3.58 1.06 -19.99
N VAL A 178 -2.29 0.74 -19.80
CA VAL A 178 -1.57 0.90 -18.52
C VAL A 178 -1.40 2.39 -18.20
N GLU A 179 -1.01 3.21 -19.17
CA GLU A 179 -0.95 4.67 -19.03
C GLU A 179 -2.31 5.27 -18.64
N ALA A 180 -3.40 4.80 -19.25
CA ALA A 180 -4.75 5.25 -18.90
C ALA A 180 -5.13 4.90 -17.43
N TRP A 181 -4.56 3.85 -16.84
CA TRP A 181 -4.79 3.52 -15.44
C TRP A 181 -4.06 4.45 -14.46
N LYS A 182 -2.98 5.11 -14.89
CA LYS A 182 -2.28 6.13 -14.09
C LYS A 182 -3.16 7.37 -13.87
N GLN A 183 -4.13 7.61 -14.75
CA GLN A 183 -5.16 8.64 -14.60
C GLN A 183 -6.55 8.02 -14.80
N PRO A 184 -7.09 7.33 -13.78
CA PRO A 184 -8.30 6.55 -13.94
C PRO A 184 -9.47 7.46 -14.37
N PRO A 185 -10.25 7.08 -15.39
CA PRO A 185 -11.32 7.93 -15.94
C PRO A 185 -12.53 8.07 -15.00
N LEU A 186 -12.53 7.35 -13.86
CA LEU A 186 -13.62 7.32 -12.89
C LEU A 186 -13.05 7.55 -11.48
N THR A 187 -13.65 8.50 -10.74
CA THR A 187 -13.34 8.78 -9.34
C THR A 187 -14.59 8.52 -8.49
N VAL A 188 -14.44 7.75 -7.41
CA VAL A 188 -15.53 7.48 -6.47
C VAL A 188 -15.46 8.50 -5.35
N THR A 189 -16.54 9.26 -5.14
CA THR A 189 -16.64 10.20 -4.02
C THR A 189 -17.53 9.56 -2.95
N VAL A 190 -16.95 9.20 -1.80
CA VAL A 190 -17.71 8.62 -0.69
C VAL A 190 -18.23 9.75 0.19
N THR A 191 -19.55 9.87 0.32
CA THR A 191 -20.19 10.79 1.26
C THR A 191 -20.79 10.00 2.41
N GLN A 192 -20.29 10.20 3.62
CA GLN A 192 -20.82 9.56 4.82
C GLN A 192 -22.09 10.31 5.28
N SER A 193 -23.22 9.59 5.38
CA SER A 193 -24.47 10.15 5.88
C SER A 193 -24.40 10.36 7.40
N GLY A 194 -24.74 11.55 7.89
CA GLY A 194 -24.54 12.01 9.27
C GLY A 194 -25.46 11.39 10.34
N SER A 195 -25.85 10.12 10.24
CA SER A 195 -26.86 9.53 11.13
C SER A 195 -26.34 8.91 12.44
N ILE A 196 -25.17 9.29 12.95
CA ILE A 196 -24.69 8.82 14.28
C ILE A 196 -24.14 9.98 15.15
N ALA A 197 -24.71 11.18 15.06
CA ALA A 197 -24.29 12.32 15.91
C ALA A 197 -25.44 12.99 16.69
N ALA A 198 -26.59 12.32 16.87
CA ALA A 198 -27.67 12.86 17.68
C ALA A 198 -28.54 11.76 18.29
N ASN A 199 -28.07 11.06 19.32
CA ASN A 199 -29.00 10.51 20.33
C ASN A 199 -28.44 10.12 21.71
N ASP A 200 -27.29 10.65 22.14
CA ASP A 200 -26.74 10.34 23.47
C ASP A 200 -26.55 11.58 24.38
N ALA A 201 -27.42 12.59 24.27
CA ALA A 201 -27.32 13.80 25.10
C ALA A 201 -28.66 14.34 25.63
N GLU A 202 -29.66 13.48 25.84
CA GLU A 202 -30.88 13.89 26.57
C GLU A 202 -31.32 12.82 27.58
N ALA A 203 -30.40 12.45 28.45
CA ALA A 203 -30.74 11.89 29.75
C ALA A 203 -29.90 12.59 30.82
N VAL A 204 -30.61 13.09 31.85
CA VAL A 204 -30.13 13.52 33.18
C VAL A 204 -29.97 15.05 33.40
N TYR A 205 -30.79 15.54 34.36
CA TYR A 205 -30.93 16.86 35.01
C TYR A 205 -31.98 17.83 34.42
N GLY A 206 -33.08 18.20 35.11
CA GLY A 206 -33.53 17.87 36.46
C GLY A 206 -34.90 18.51 36.75
N THR A 207 -35.68 17.84 37.60
CA THR A 207 -36.85 18.36 38.30
C THR A 207 -36.41 19.30 39.43
N ASN A 208 -36.93 20.53 39.43
CA ASN A 208 -37.51 21.25 40.58
C ASN A 208 -38.05 22.61 40.11
#